data_AF-A0A1F3A1Q3-F1
#
_entry.id   AF-A0A1F3A1Q3-F1
#
_cell.length_a   1.000
_cell.length_b   1.000
_cell.length_c   1.000
_cell.angle_alpha   90.00
_cell.angle_beta   90.00
_cell.angle_gamma   90.00
#
_symmetry.space_group_name_H-M   'P 1'
#
loop_
_entity.id
_entity.type
_entity.pdbx_description
1 polymer ?
#
loop_
_entity_poly.entity_id
_entity_poly.type
_entity_poly.pdbx_seq_one_letter_code
_entity_poly.pdbx_strand_id
1 'polypeptide(L)'
;MFKAIAAGTLATVLLAGAAHAEGPAYTWTGYGVGSGKCPTYKMTINVTLEGNEVKGLFQQEGRPQRHFEVNMAADKSFKTRAVVGNNNMIDVIGSLKDGAPKIMLDGYCLFEGPLIKK
;
A
#
# COMPACT_ATOMS: atom_id res chain seq x y z
N MET A 1 -31.06 -61.36 1.92
CA MET A 1 -30.41 -60.15 1.36
C MET A 1 -31.15 -58.94 1.92
N PHE A 2 -30.70 -58.43 3.08
CA PHE A 2 -31.33 -57.30 3.76
C PHE A 2 -30.60 -56.01 3.38
N LYS A 3 -31.31 -55.09 2.69
CA LYS A 3 -30.84 -53.74 2.40
C LYS A 3 -30.93 -52.91 3.67
N ALA A 4 -29.79 -52.55 4.26
CA ALA A 4 -29.72 -51.61 5.36
C ALA A 4 -29.56 -50.17 4.83
N ILE A 5 -30.43 -49.29 5.31
CA ILE A 5 -30.42 -47.84 5.14
C ILE A 5 -29.55 -47.25 6.27
N ALA A 6 -28.61 -46.37 5.95
CA ALA A 6 -28.02 -45.37 6.86
C ALA A 6 -27.35 -44.28 5.99
N ALA A 7 -27.94 -43.09 5.84
CA ALA A 7 -27.85 -41.96 6.78
C ALA A 7 -26.43 -41.37 6.85
N GLY A 8 -26.26 -40.12 6.41
CA GLY A 8 -25.02 -39.37 6.64
C GLY A 8 -24.74 -38.22 5.68
N THR A 9 -25.64 -37.24 5.58
CA THR A 9 -25.33 -35.91 5.02
C THR A 9 -24.37 -35.21 5.99
N LEU A 10 -23.13 -34.98 5.59
CA LEU A 10 -22.21 -34.09 6.30
C LEU A 10 -21.70 -33.04 5.31
N ALA A 11 -22.46 -31.95 5.25
CA ALA A 11 -22.02 -30.68 4.69
C ALA A 11 -20.92 -30.12 5.60
N THR A 12 -19.66 -30.33 5.24
CA THR A 12 -18.55 -29.57 5.81
C THR A 12 -18.50 -28.22 5.12
N VAL A 13 -19.18 -27.25 5.74
CA VAL A 13 -18.96 -25.82 5.54
C VAL A 13 -17.49 -25.55 5.88
N LEU A 14 -16.63 -25.58 4.87
CA LEU A 14 -15.29 -25.02 4.98
C LEU A 14 -15.49 -23.51 4.99
N LEU A 15 -15.24 -22.94 6.16
CA LEU A 15 -15.17 -21.52 6.42
C LEU A 15 -14.45 -20.85 5.25
N ALA A 16 -15.22 -20.10 4.45
CA ALA A 16 -14.68 -19.01 3.67
C ALA A 16 -14.07 -18.05 4.70
N GLY A 17 -12.79 -18.25 5.01
CA GLY A 17 -12.00 -17.22 5.65
C GLY A 17 -12.17 -16.00 4.79
N ALA A 18 -12.89 -15.00 5.31
CA ALA A 18 -12.99 -13.72 4.67
C ALA A 18 -11.55 -13.26 4.45
N ALA A 19 -11.11 -13.20 3.19
CA ALA A 19 -9.97 -12.41 2.84
C ALA A 19 -10.37 -10.97 3.15
N HIS A 20 -10.16 -10.55 4.40
CA HIS A 20 -10.20 -9.16 4.78
C HIS A 20 -9.05 -8.52 4.01
N ALA A 21 -9.34 -8.05 2.79
CA ALA A 21 -8.50 -7.08 2.12
C ALA A 21 -8.56 -5.83 2.99
N GLU A 22 -7.66 -5.76 3.97
CA GLU A 22 -7.48 -4.57 4.79
C GLU A 22 -7.19 -3.42 3.83
N GLY A 23 -8.15 -2.49 3.76
CA GLY A 23 -8.00 -1.27 2.97
C GLY A 23 -6.78 -0.48 3.42
N PRO A 24 -6.31 0.48 2.61
CA PRO A 24 -5.14 1.25 2.99
C PRO A 24 -5.39 1.96 4.33
N ALA A 25 -4.48 1.79 5.27
CA ALA A 25 -4.53 2.46 6.58
C ALA A 25 -4.33 3.98 6.43
N TYR A 26 -3.55 4.39 5.43
CA TYR A 26 -3.28 5.78 5.12
C TYR A 26 -3.33 6.07 3.62
N THR A 27 -3.66 7.30 3.26
CA THR A 27 -3.61 7.78 1.88
C THR A 27 -3.01 9.18 1.79
N TRP A 28 -2.42 9.49 0.65
CA TRP A 28 -2.11 10.85 0.24
C TRP A 28 -2.43 11.01 -1.24
N THR A 29 -2.91 12.19 -1.63
CA THR A 29 -3.10 12.54 -3.03
C THR A 29 -2.67 13.98 -3.22
N GLY A 30 -1.80 14.22 -4.19
CA GLY A 30 -1.27 15.55 -4.44
C GLY A 30 -0.51 15.66 -5.75
N TYR A 31 -0.03 16.87 -6.00
CA TYR A 31 0.76 17.19 -7.19
C TYR A 31 2.25 17.14 -6.87
N GLY A 32 3.05 16.81 -7.89
CA GLY A 32 4.51 16.84 -7.78
C GLY A 32 5.04 18.27 -7.65
N VAL A 33 6.08 18.43 -6.86
CA VAL A 33 6.86 19.67 -6.73
C VAL A 33 8.18 19.49 -7.48
N GLY A 34 8.67 20.56 -8.08
CA GLY A 34 9.89 20.55 -8.88
C GLY A 34 9.77 21.41 -10.14
N SER A 35 10.72 21.25 -11.05
CA SER A 35 10.75 22.00 -12.31
C SER A 35 9.93 21.33 -13.43
N GLY A 36 9.77 22.04 -14.55
CA GLY A 36 9.14 21.50 -15.75
C GLY A 36 7.69 21.07 -15.52
N LYS A 37 7.39 19.79 -15.75
CA LYS A 37 6.02 19.25 -15.72
C LYS A 37 5.60 18.74 -14.33
N CYS A 38 6.44 18.80 -13.31
CA CYS A 38 6.13 18.25 -11.99
C CYS A 38 4.81 18.74 -11.39
N PRO A 39 4.46 20.05 -11.43
CA PRO A 39 3.19 20.55 -10.90
C PRO A 39 1.94 20.03 -11.63
N THR A 40 2.10 19.42 -12.82
CA THR A 40 0.99 18.83 -13.58
C THR A 40 0.80 17.34 -13.30
N TYR A 41 1.76 16.71 -12.63
CA TYR A 41 1.70 15.29 -12.31
C TYR A 41 0.99 15.09 -10.98
N LYS A 42 -0.16 14.43 -11.02
CA LYS A 42 -0.91 14.05 -9.83
C LYS A 42 -0.62 12.61 -9.45
N MET A 43 -0.42 12.38 -8.17
CA MET A 43 -0.06 11.09 -7.59
C MET A 43 -1.01 10.76 -6.45
N THR A 44 -1.45 9.51 -6.38
CA THR A 44 -2.11 8.92 -5.22
C THR A 44 -1.19 7.89 -4.60
N ILE A 45 -1.04 7.92 -3.28
CA ILE A 45 -0.26 6.96 -2.50
C ILE A 45 -1.15 6.39 -1.41
N ASN A 46 -1.21 5.08 -1.33
CA ASN A 46 -1.96 4.30 -0.35
C ASN A 46 -0.96 3.46 0.44
N VAL A 47 -1.08 3.44 1.76
CA VAL A 47 -0.19 2.70 2.65
C VAL A 47 -1.02 1.76 3.51
N THR A 48 -0.71 0.48 3.46
CA THR A 48 -1.26 -0.57 4.33
C THR A 48 -0.19 -0.99 5.35
N LEU A 49 -0.64 -1.37 6.53
CA LEU A 49 0.21 -1.87 7.61
C LEU A 49 -0.17 -3.30 7.93
N GLU A 50 0.82 -4.20 7.85
CA GLU A 50 0.68 -5.59 8.30
C GLU A 50 1.70 -5.84 9.40
N GLY A 51 1.29 -5.63 10.65
CA GLY A 51 2.20 -5.64 11.80
C GLY A 51 3.25 -4.53 11.68
N ASN A 52 4.51 -4.91 11.44
CA ASN A 52 5.63 -3.97 11.25
C ASN A 52 5.98 -3.75 9.77
N GLU A 53 5.32 -4.46 8.85
CA GLU A 53 5.53 -4.31 7.42
C GLU A 53 4.66 -3.17 6.87
N VAL A 54 5.29 -2.30 6.09
CA VAL A 54 4.65 -1.19 5.39
C VAL A 54 4.57 -1.55 3.92
N LYS A 55 3.35 -1.72 3.41
CA LYS A 55 3.08 -1.93 1.99
C LYS A 55 2.49 -0.68 1.39
N GLY A 56 3.14 -0.14 0.38
CA GLY A 56 2.68 1.06 -0.32
C GLY A 56 2.26 0.74 -1.74
N LEU A 57 1.12 1.30 -2.16
CA LEU A 57 0.70 1.38 -3.55
C LEU A 57 0.71 2.84 -3.97
N PHE A 58 1.36 3.16 -5.08
CA PHE A 58 1.36 4.53 -5.60
C PHE A 58 1.09 4.55 -7.09
N GLN A 59 0.32 5.54 -7.53
CA GLN A 59 -0.11 5.68 -8.90
C GLN A 59 -0.13 7.15 -9.32
N GLN A 60 0.67 7.45 -10.34
CA GLN A 60 0.56 8.72 -11.06
C GLN A 60 -0.59 8.63 -12.07
N GLU A 61 -1.41 9.68 -12.19
CA GLU A 61 -2.50 9.74 -13.18
C GLU A 61 -1.96 9.46 -14.59
N GLY A 62 -2.61 8.54 -15.32
CA GLY A 62 -2.20 8.11 -16.65
C GLY A 62 -0.96 7.20 -16.69
N ARG A 63 -0.46 6.72 -15.55
CA ARG A 63 0.63 5.72 -15.47
C ARG A 63 0.20 4.46 -14.72
N PRO A 64 0.88 3.31 -14.95
CA PRO A 64 0.63 2.09 -14.20
C PRO A 64 0.91 2.28 -12.70
N GLN A 65 0.07 1.72 -11.85
CA GLN A 65 0.29 1.62 -10.41
C GLN A 65 1.57 0.83 -10.11
N ARG A 66 2.29 1.25 -9.07
CA ARG A 66 3.50 0.62 -8.55
C ARG A 66 3.38 0.38 -7.05
N HIS A 67 4.33 -0.37 -6.50
CA HIS A 67 4.34 -0.73 -5.10
C HIS A 67 5.74 -0.61 -4.49
N PHE A 68 5.77 -0.51 -3.16
CA PHE A 68 6.95 -0.68 -2.34
C PHE A 68 6.59 -1.46 -1.09
N GLU A 69 7.57 -2.18 -0.56
CA GLU A 69 7.43 -2.91 0.70
C GLU A 69 8.67 -2.69 1.53
N VAL A 70 8.49 -2.45 2.83
CA VAL A 70 9.58 -2.16 3.75
C VAL A 70 9.16 -2.43 5.19
N ASN A 71 10.10 -2.87 6.02
CA ASN A 71 9.88 -2.96 7.46
C ASN A 71 10.03 -1.58 8.11
N MET A 72 9.06 -1.21 8.95
CA MET A 72 9.11 0.00 9.74
C MET A 72 10.20 -0.12 10.81
N ALA A 73 10.91 0.97 11.08
CA ALA A 73 11.86 1.08 12.17
C ALA A 73 11.14 1.29 13.51
N ALA A 74 11.85 1.08 14.62
CA ALA A 74 11.30 1.22 15.97
C ALA A 74 10.72 2.61 16.26
N ASP A 75 11.22 3.67 15.59
CA ASP A 75 10.72 5.03 15.71
C ASP A 75 9.51 5.32 14.81
N LYS A 76 8.90 4.30 14.20
CA LYS A 76 7.82 4.42 13.21
C LYS A 76 8.23 5.14 11.92
N SER A 77 9.51 5.21 11.58
CA SER A 77 9.99 5.67 10.26
C SER A 77 10.23 4.50 9.31
N PHE A 78 10.26 4.78 8.00
CA PHE A 78 10.65 3.79 7.00
C PHE A 78 11.34 4.47 5.82
N LYS A 79 12.28 3.76 5.20
CA LYS A 79 12.99 4.21 4.00
C LYS A 79 13.28 3.02 3.09
N THR A 80 12.91 3.13 1.82
CA THR A 80 13.17 2.10 0.80
C THR A 80 13.30 2.74 -0.58
N ARG A 81 13.46 1.90 -1.61
CA ARG A 81 13.39 2.31 -3.03
C ARG A 81 12.33 1.51 -3.75
N ALA A 82 11.64 2.15 -4.68
CA ALA A 82 10.61 1.51 -5.49
C ALA A 82 10.91 1.63 -6.99
N VAL A 83 10.57 0.60 -7.76
CA VAL A 83 10.79 0.58 -9.22
C VAL A 83 9.69 1.35 -9.95
N VAL A 84 10.05 2.43 -10.65
CA VAL A 84 9.11 3.25 -11.44
C VAL A 84 9.13 2.94 -12.94
N GLY A 85 10.00 2.01 -13.37
CA GLY A 85 10.03 1.43 -14.73
C GLY A 85 11.29 1.81 -15.50
N ASN A 86 11.63 1.02 -16.53
CA ASN A 86 12.87 1.15 -17.30
C ASN A 86 14.12 1.25 -16.40
N ASN A 87 14.19 0.40 -15.37
CA ASN A 87 15.25 0.39 -14.35
C ASN A 87 15.40 1.67 -13.51
N ASN A 88 14.48 2.63 -13.63
CA ASN A 88 14.46 3.81 -12.78
C ASN A 88 13.88 3.47 -11.41
N MET A 89 14.47 4.05 -10.38
CA MET A 89 14.08 3.90 -8.98
C MET A 89 13.63 5.26 -8.43
N ILE A 90 12.75 5.22 -7.43
CA ILE A 90 12.36 6.38 -6.63
C ILE A 90 12.70 6.07 -5.17
N ASP A 91 13.24 7.04 -4.44
CA ASP A 91 13.42 6.92 -2.99
C ASP A 91 12.05 7.12 -2.31
N VAL A 92 11.72 6.22 -1.38
CA VAL A 92 10.48 6.28 -0.59
C VAL A 92 10.88 6.47 0.85
N ILE A 93 10.46 7.58 1.44
CA ILE A 93 10.74 7.93 2.84
C ILE A 93 9.42 8.29 3.50
N GLY A 94 9.14 7.71 4.66
CA GLY A 94 7.92 8.02 5.39
C GLY A 94 8.05 7.84 6.89
N SER A 95 7.02 8.32 7.58
CA SER A 95 6.88 8.16 9.02
C SER A 95 5.41 8.03 9.36
N LEU A 96 5.07 7.07 10.22
CA LEU A 96 3.72 6.84 10.73
C LEU A 96 3.65 7.17 12.23
N LYS A 97 4.41 8.18 12.67
CA LYS A 97 4.35 8.72 14.03
C LYS A 97 2.95 9.26 14.30
N ASP A 98 2.46 9.04 15.51
CA ASP A 98 1.12 9.43 15.90
C ASP A 98 0.96 10.95 15.79
N GLY A 99 -0.14 11.40 15.18
CA GLY A 99 -0.45 12.82 14.98
C GLY A 99 0.30 13.54 13.84
N ALA A 100 1.36 12.95 13.28
CA ALA A 100 2.09 13.55 12.16
C ALA A 100 2.57 12.52 11.10
N PRO A 101 1.70 11.62 10.61
CA PRO A 101 2.09 10.68 9.58
C PRO A 101 2.35 11.41 8.25
N LYS A 102 3.42 11.04 7.55
CA LYS A 102 3.85 11.69 6.30
C LYS A 102 4.58 10.74 5.37
N ILE A 103 4.60 11.10 4.10
CA ILE A 103 5.34 10.37 3.08
C ILE A 103 6.01 11.32 2.09
N MET A 104 7.12 10.86 1.53
CA MET A 104 7.90 11.52 0.50
C MET A 104 8.38 10.47 -0.50
N LEU A 105 8.04 10.68 -1.78
CA LEU A 105 8.54 9.94 -2.93
C LEU A 105 9.43 10.88 -3.72
N ASP A 106 10.74 10.63 -3.68
CA ASP A 106 11.77 11.49 -4.27
C ASP A 106 12.42 10.80 -5.48
N GLY A 107 12.17 11.38 -6.66
CA GLY A 107 12.63 10.89 -7.95
C GLY A 107 12.77 12.02 -8.96
N TYR A 108 12.21 11.88 -10.16
CA TYR A 108 12.20 13.00 -11.12
C TYR A 108 11.41 14.21 -10.60
N CYS A 109 10.29 13.97 -9.94
CA CYS A 109 9.52 14.97 -9.21
C CYS A 109 9.45 14.56 -7.75
N LEU A 110 9.34 15.55 -6.87
CA LEU A 110 9.13 15.34 -5.45
C LEU A 110 7.62 15.24 -5.17
N PHE A 111 7.17 14.15 -4.56
CA PHE A 111 5.80 13.99 -4.09
C PHE A 111 5.82 13.83 -2.58
N GLU A 112 5.44 14.88 -1.85
CA GLU A 112 5.45 14.87 -0.38
C GLU A 112 4.17 15.41 0.23
N GLY A 113 3.85 14.91 1.42
CA GLY A 113 2.80 15.51 2.23
C GLY A 113 2.36 14.66 3.41
N PRO A 114 1.41 15.17 4.20
CA PRO A 114 0.83 14.45 5.32
C PRO A 114 -0.03 13.29 4.82
N LEU A 115 0.10 12.13 5.45
CA LEU A 115 -0.76 10.99 5.21
C LEU A 115 -2.08 11.16 5.98
N ILE A 116 -3.20 10.94 5.29
CA ILE A 116 -4.53 10.96 5.88
C ILE A 116 -4.90 9.53 6.26
N LYS A 117 -5.22 9.30 7.52
CA LYS A 117 -5.72 8.00 7.99
C LYS A 117 -7.09 7.70 7.38
N LYS A 118 -7.30 6.47 6.92
CA LYS A 118 -8.57 5.99 6.34
C LYS A 118 -9.45 5.31 7.37
#